data_AF-A0A3R7CV87-F1
#
_entry.id   AF-A0A3R7CV87-F1
#
_cell.length_a   1.000
_cell.length_b   1.000
_cell.length_c   1.000
_cell.angle_alpha   90.00
_cell.angle_beta   90.00
_cell.angle_gamma   90.00
#
_symmetry.space_group_name_H-M   'P 1'
#
loop_
_entity.id
_entity.type
_entity.pdbx_description
1 polymer ?
#
loop_
_entity_poly.entity_id
_entity_poly.type
_entity_poly.pdbx_seq_one_letter_code
_entity_poly.pdbx_strand_id
1 'polypeptide(L)'
;MTHEARIRNKGVALLSGLDLQLGGHLSEVKVTYEQWGDQTLDDDRTIVIFPSFSHSSHAASNRDDPRPGWWENMIGPGKAINTSAFRVICPSVLGSPYGSTSPLTDDPTTGKPFRGTFPQITPADMANKFARIFDPNCYLVLSKAMDLTNVGHGFSNLAEGVGRIKSDTLVIGVNQDLLVPPTEQATIANILESFDVPVTLKLLNSKYGHDAMFHPQMQTVIFAPLVQAHLEKGLEATLDHEQQRYSNL
;
A
#
# COMPACT_ATOMS: atom_id res chain seq x y z
N MET A 1 23.01 -14.14 29.77
CA MET A 1 22.77 -13.73 28.38
C MET A 1 21.27 -13.73 28.14
N THR A 2 20.65 -12.57 28.10
CA THR A 2 19.22 -12.42 27.78
C THR A 2 19.00 -12.74 26.30
N HIS A 3 18.02 -13.59 26.00
CA HIS A 3 17.64 -13.88 24.63
C HIS A 3 16.59 -12.84 24.20
N GLU A 4 17.05 -11.70 23.69
CA GLU A 4 16.15 -10.71 23.09
C GLU A 4 15.32 -11.38 22.00
N ALA A 5 14.00 -11.21 22.09
CA ALA A 5 13.06 -11.85 21.18
C ALA A 5 13.18 -11.21 19.79
N ARG A 6 14.08 -11.75 18.95
CA ARG A 6 14.38 -11.26 17.60
C ARG A 6 13.10 -10.97 16.82
N ILE A 7 12.83 -9.68 16.62
CA ILE A 7 11.55 -9.23 16.06
C ILE A 7 11.39 -9.77 14.64
N ARG A 8 10.19 -10.26 14.33
CA ARG A 8 9.90 -10.89 13.03
C ARG A 8 9.68 -9.84 11.95
N ASN A 9 10.11 -10.18 10.74
CA ASN A 9 9.75 -9.48 9.52
C ASN A 9 8.31 -9.81 9.14
N LYS A 10 7.83 -11.03 9.40
CA LYS A 10 6.44 -11.44 9.20
C LYS A 10 5.60 -11.31 10.47
N GLY A 11 4.56 -10.50 10.39
CA GLY A 11 3.63 -10.22 11.48
C GLY A 11 2.18 -10.60 11.19
N VAL A 12 1.37 -10.62 12.26
CA VAL A 12 -0.07 -10.77 12.21
C VAL A 12 -0.70 -9.73 13.14
N ALA A 13 -1.70 -8.98 12.69
CA ALA A 13 -2.57 -8.18 13.56
C ALA A 13 -3.99 -8.74 13.55
N LEU A 14 -4.83 -8.30 14.48
CA LEU A 14 -6.22 -8.72 14.65
C LEU A 14 -7.06 -7.48 14.97
N LEU A 15 -8.08 -7.23 14.15
CA LEU A 15 -9.05 -6.14 14.31
C LEU A 15 -10.41 -6.77 14.66
N SER A 16 -10.98 -6.39 15.79
CA SER A 16 -12.29 -6.83 16.24
C SER A 16 -13.39 -5.92 15.66
N GLY A 17 -14.20 -6.45 14.75
CA GLY A 17 -15.23 -5.70 14.03
C GLY A 17 -14.68 -4.84 12.89
N LEU A 18 -15.29 -4.94 11.72
CA LEU A 18 -15.17 -3.98 10.62
C LEU A 18 -16.52 -3.90 9.89
N ASP A 19 -17.18 -2.76 10.00
CA ASP A 19 -18.34 -2.42 9.17
C ASP A 19 -17.89 -1.98 7.78
N LEU A 20 -18.48 -2.58 6.75
CA LEU A 20 -18.05 -2.41 5.36
C LEU A 20 -18.87 -1.33 4.66
N GLN A 21 -18.24 -0.56 3.77
CA GLN A 21 -18.82 0.66 3.19
C GLN A 21 -20.09 0.41 2.34
N LEU A 22 -20.29 -0.82 1.86
CA LEU A 22 -21.47 -1.24 1.09
C LEU A 22 -22.53 -1.97 1.95
N GLY A 23 -22.35 -1.96 3.28
CA GLY A 23 -23.11 -2.76 4.23
C GLY A 23 -22.52 -4.16 4.43
N GLY A 24 -22.76 -4.72 5.62
CA GLY A 24 -22.16 -5.96 6.09
C GLY A 24 -21.06 -5.70 7.14
N HIS A 25 -20.77 -6.73 7.94
CA HIS A 25 -19.87 -6.64 9.08
C HIS A 25 -18.95 -7.87 9.13
N LEU A 26 -17.66 -7.66 9.37
CA LEU A 26 -16.69 -8.72 9.64
C LEU A 26 -16.33 -8.71 11.13
N SER A 27 -16.79 -9.70 11.89
CA SER A 27 -16.60 -9.78 13.35
C SER A 27 -15.12 -9.89 13.77
N GLU A 28 -14.29 -10.55 12.95
CA GLU A 28 -12.84 -10.51 13.08
C GLU A 28 -12.16 -10.30 11.73
N VAL A 29 -11.35 -9.24 11.65
CA VAL A 29 -10.41 -8.99 10.56
C VAL A 29 -8.99 -9.13 11.12
N LYS A 30 -8.48 -10.36 11.10
CA LYS A 30 -7.02 -10.63 11.11
C LYS A 30 -6.29 -9.74 10.07
N VAL A 31 -4.98 -9.71 10.07
CA VAL A 31 -4.12 -9.00 9.10
C VAL A 31 -2.82 -9.78 9.02
N THR A 32 -2.24 -10.01 7.86
CA THR A 32 -0.80 -10.35 7.74
C THR A 32 -0.04 -9.15 7.20
N TYR A 33 1.25 -9.04 7.53
CA TYR A 33 2.12 -8.00 6.99
C TYR A 33 3.58 -8.45 6.97
N GLU A 34 4.38 -7.78 6.14
CA GLU A 34 5.84 -7.87 6.15
C GLU A 34 6.44 -6.50 6.38
N GLN A 35 7.55 -6.45 7.12
CA GLN A 35 8.22 -5.22 7.51
C GLN A 35 9.75 -5.35 7.44
N TRP A 36 10.41 -4.24 7.12
CA TRP A 36 11.86 -4.10 6.97
C TRP A 36 12.34 -2.82 7.67
N GLY A 37 13.65 -2.72 7.84
CA GLY A 37 14.29 -1.64 8.61
C GLY A 37 14.16 -1.83 10.11
N ASP A 38 14.50 -0.78 10.84
CA ASP A 38 14.40 -0.74 12.29
C ASP A 38 12.95 -0.47 12.71
N GLN A 39 12.46 -1.25 13.68
CA GLN A 39 11.08 -1.19 14.18
C GLN A 39 10.96 -0.33 15.45
N THR A 40 12.09 0.21 15.93
CA THR A 40 12.17 1.15 17.05
C THR A 40 12.21 2.61 16.62
N LEU A 41 12.23 2.87 15.30
CA LEU A 41 12.06 4.21 14.73
C LEU A 41 10.65 4.74 15.00
N ASP A 42 10.56 6.05 15.23
CA ASP A 42 9.32 6.79 15.39
C ASP A 42 8.41 6.71 14.15
N ASP A 43 7.11 6.97 14.35
CA ASP A 43 6.09 6.80 13.31
C ASP A 43 6.28 7.75 12.11
N ASP A 44 6.98 8.89 12.28
CA ASP A 44 7.34 9.83 11.20
C ASP A 44 8.28 9.20 10.14
N ARG A 45 8.97 8.12 10.50
CA ARG A 45 9.88 7.35 9.63
C ARG A 45 9.26 6.04 9.15
N THR A 46 7.94 5.88 9.26
CA THR A 46 7.24 4.68 8.78
C THR A 46 6.64 4.88 7.38
N ILE A 47 7.19 4.16 6.40
CA ILE A 47 6.63 4.07 5.04
C ILE A 47 5.67 2.88 4.96
N VAL A 48 4.41 3.15 4.60
CA VAL A 48 3.39 2.11 4.36
C VAL A 48 3.27 1.85 2.86
N ILE A 49 3.50 0.59 2.44
CA ILE A 49 3.42 0.16 1.03
C ILE A 49 2.18 -0.70 0.83
N PHE A 50 1.20 -0.19 0.09
CA PHE A 50 0.08 -0.99 -0.40
C PHE A 50 0.52 -1.75 -1.67
N PRO A 51 0.46 -3.10 -1.71
CA PRO A 51 0.76 -3.86 -2.91
C PRO A 51 -0.35 -3.71 -3.97
N SER A 52 0.00 -3.99 -5.23
CA SER A 52 -0.98 -4.19 -6.30
C SER A 52 -1.80 -5.49 -6.09
N PHE A 53 -3.00 -5.54 -6.67
CA PHE A 53 -3.99 -6.63 -6.64
C PHE A 53 -3.43 -8.06 -6.57
N SER A 54 -2.50 -8.38 -7.48
CA SER A 54 -1.96 -9.73 -7.70
C SER A 54 -0.82 -10.10 -6.75
N HIS A 55 -0.38 -9.15 -5.93
CA HIS A 55 0.84 -9.24 -5.13
C HIS A 55 0.53 -9.57 -3.66
N SER A 56 1.47 -9.29 -2.76
CA SER A 56 1.42 -9.68 -1.36
C SER A 56 2.26 -8.75 -0.51
N SER A 57 2.12 -8.80 0.82
CA SER A 57 3.03 -8.12 1.76
C SER A 57 4.52 -8.35 1.43
N HIS A 58 4.88 -9.48 0.82
CA HIS A 58 6.24 -9.78 0.40
C HIS A 58 6.74 -8.91 -0.78
N ALA A 59 6.98 -7.63 -0.52
CA ALA A 59 7.46 -6.66 -1.49
C ALA A 59 8.97 -6.78 -1.77
N ALA A 60 9.77 -7.16 -0.78
CA ALA A 60 11.18 -7.52 -0.94
C ALA A 60 11.62 -8.65 0.01
N SER A 61 12.74 -9.27 -0.32
CA SER A 61 13.41 -10.30 0.45
C SER A 61 13.67 -9.87 1.90
N ASN A 62 13.60 -10.81 2.83
CA ASN A 62 13.89 -10.58 4.25
C ASN A 62 14.36 -11.86 4.96
N ARG A 63 14.71 -11.74 6.25
CA ARG A 63 15.25 -12.84 7.05
C ARG A 63 14.24 -13.99 7.24
N ASP A 64 12.94 -13.70 7.24
CA ASP A 64 11.88 -14.68 7.43
C ASP A 64 11.33 -15.23 6.08
N ASP A 65 11.76 -14.66 4.94
CA ASP A 65 11.51 -15.13 3.57
C ASP A 65 12.59 -14.58 2.61
N PRO A 66 13.66 -15.32 2.33
CA PRO A 66 14.82 -14.82 1.57
C PRO A 66 14.63 -14.84 0.04
N ARG A 67 13.41 -15.09 -0.44
CA ARG A 67 13.09 -15.06 -1.88
C ARG A 67 12.94 -13.61 -2.34
N PRO A 68 13.15 -13.31 -3.65
CA PRO A 68 12.85 -11.99 -4.19
C PRO A 68 11.36 -11.63 -4.07
N GLY A 69 11.09 -10.40 -3.65
CA GLY A 69 9.75 -9.80 -3.68
C GLY A 69 9.41 -9.15 -5.03
N TRP A 70 8.18 -8.68 -5.18
CA TRP A 70 7.68 -8.05 -6.41
C TRP A 70 8.24 -6.63 -6.66
N TRP A 71 8.75 -5.99 -5.62
CA TRP A 71 9.43 -4.70 -5.63
C TRP A 71 10.87 -4.82 -5.09
N GLU A 72 11.52 -5.97 -5.31
CA GLU A 72 12.86 -6.29 -4.80
C GLU A 72 13.89 -5.19 -5.10
N ASN A 73 13.83 -4.53 -6.25
CA ASN A 73 14.80 -3.51 -6.62
C ASN A 73 14.50 -2.13 -6.01
N MET A 74 13.33 -1.94 -5.40
CA MET A 74 12.89 -0.67 -4.81
C MET A 74 13.19 -0.59 -3.31
N ILE A 75 13.03 -1.70 -2.57
CA ILE A 75 13.04 -1.72 -1.10
C ILE A 75 14.29 -2.43 -0.55
N GLY A 76 15.02 -1.77 0.35
CA GLY A 76 16.13 -2.36 1.09
C GLY A 76 17.21 -1.36 1.47
N PRO A 77 18.31 -1.80 2.12
CA PRO A 77 19.42 -0.93 2.49
C PRO A 77 20.03 -0.25 1.25
N GLY A 78 20.04 1.08 1.22
CA GLY A 78 20.59 1.86 0.11
C GLY A 78 19.82 1.79 -1.22
N LYS A 79 18.59 1.26 -1.23
CA LYS A 79 17.66 1.37 -2.37
C LYS A 79 16.73 2.59 -2.17
N ALA A 80 15.94 2.93 -3.19
CA ALA A 80 15.07 4.12 -3.17
C ALA A 80 14.13 4.19 -1.96
N ILE A 81 13.57 3.06 -1.54
CA ILE A 81 12.87 2.92 -0.25
C ILE A 81 13.89 2.35 0.74
N ASN A 82 14.68 3.26 1.30
CA ASN A 82 15.89 2.93 2.05
C ASN A 82 15.57 2.41 3.47
N THR A 83 15.62 1.09 3.65
CA THR A 83 15.33 0.45 4.95
C THR A 83 16.43 0.66 5.99
N SER A 84 17.50 1.39 5.68
CA SER A 84 18.48 1.87 6.67
C SER A 84 18.10 3.22 7.28
N ALA A 85 17.10 3.92 6.72
CA ALA A 85 16.63 5.23 7.18
C ALA A 85 15.16 5.20 7.62
N PHE A 86 14.35 4.36 6.97
CA PHE A 86 12.92 4.22 7.24
C PHE A 86 12.56 2.83 7.77
N ARG A 87 11.57 2.79 8.66
CA ARG A 87 10.77 1.58 8.88
C ARG A 87 9.87 1.42 7.66
N VAL A 88 9.85 0.23 7.06
CA VAL A 88 8.95 -0.05 5.95
C VAL A 88 7.98 -1.13 6.40
N ILE A 89 6.69 -0.87 6.30
CA ILE A 89 5.64 -1.87 6.49
C ILE A 89 4.95 -2.02 5.14
N CYS A 90 4.98 -3.21 4.58
CA CYS A 90 4.06 -3.60 3.52
C CYS A 90 2.93 -4.37 4.20
N PRO A 91 1.84 -3.67 4.56
CA PRO A 91 0.57 -4.33 4.66
C PRO A 91 0.14 -4.66 3.22
N SER A 92 -1.16 -4.58 3.00
CA SER A 92 -1.88 -5.81 2.75
C SER A 92 -3.36 -5.35 2.55
N VAL A 93 -4.37 -5.70 1.72
CA VAL A 93 -5.12 -6.72 0.91
C VAL A 93 -6.20 -7.60 1.61
N LEU A 94 -7.28 -6.99 2.14
CA LEU A 94 -8.52 -7.66 2.57
C LEU A 94 -9.20 -8.44 1.43
N GLY A 95 -9.93 -9.52 1.75
CA GLY A 95 -10.65 -10.35 0.78
C GLY A 95 -9.75 -11.24 -0.08
N SER A 96 -8.45 -10.96 -0.10
CA SER A 96 -7.48 -11.74 -0.83
C SER A 96 -7.37 -13.18 -0.30
N PRO A 97 -7.19 -14.19 -1.16
CA PRO A 97 -6.96 -15.57 -0.70
C PRO A 97 -5.61 -15.68 0.02
N TYR A 98 -4.77 -14.65 -0.16
CA TYR A 98 -3.44 -14.54 0.36
C TYR A 98 -3.51 -14.39 1.89
N GLY A 99 -3.44 -15.49 2.65
CA GLY A 99 -3.30 -15.53 4.12
C GLY A 99 -4.42 -14.91 4.96
N SER A 100 -5.52 -14.52 4.32
CA SER A 100 -6.38 -13.44 4.80
C SER A 100 -7.85 -13.81 5.00
N THR A 101 -8.58 -12.99 5.77
CA THR A 101 -10.05 -13.06 5.92
C THR A 101 -10.63 -12.79 4.55
N SER A 102 -11.23 -13.84 4.02
CA SER A 102 -11.53 -14.04 2.61
C SER A 102 -12.60 -15.12 2.49
N PRO A 103 -13.18 -15.33 1.29
CA PRO A 103 -14.00 -16.50 0.97
C PRO A 103 -13.42 -17.87 1.41
N LEU A 104 -12.10 -18.00 1.64
CA LEU A 104 -11.44 -19.22 2.11
C LEU A 104 -11.41 -19.39 3.63
N THR A 105 -11.69 -18.34 4.40
CA THR A 105 -11.62 -18.37 5.87
C THR A 105 -12.87 -18.99 6.46
N ASP A 106 -12.72 -19.82 7.49
CA ASP A 106 -13.85 -20.30 8.29
C ASP A 106 -14.53 -19.12 9.00
N ASP A 107 -15.83 -18.99 8.78
CA ASP A 107 -16.71 -18.09 9.51
C ASP A 107 -16.77 -18.54 10.98
N PRO A 108 -16.34 -17.71 11.95
CA PRO A 108 -16.32 -18.08 13.36
C PRO A 108 -17.72 -18.29 13.96
N THR A 109 -18.79 -17.88 13.27
CA THR A 109 -20.18 -18.07 13.72
C THR A 109 -20.79 -19.38 13.22
N THR A 110 -20.31 -19.96 12.11
CA THR A 110 -20.84 -21.22 11.53
C THR A 110 -19.83 -22.36 11.40
N GLY A 111 -18.53 -22.10 11.63
CA GLY A 111 -17.47 -23.10 11.58
C GLY A 111 -17.21 -23.67 10.18
N LYS A 112 -17.45 -22.87 9.12
CA LYS A 112 -17.33 -23.28 7.71
C LYS A 112 -16.76 -22.14 6.86
N PRO A 113 -16.09 -22.41 5.72
CA PRO A 113 -15.55 -21.35 4.88
C PRO A 113 -16.65 -20.46 4.28
N PHE A 114 -16.54 -19.13 4.43
CA PHE A 114 -17.54 -18.15 3.95
C PHE A 114 -17.96 -18.37 2.49
N ARG A 115 -17.00 -18.61 1.59
CA ARG A 115 -17.22 -18.78 0.15
C ARG A 115 -18.11 -17.66 -0.41
N GLY A 116 -19.29 -18.01 -0.95
CA GLY A 116 -20.24 -17.09 -1.54
C GLY A 116 -21.06 -16.25 -0.56
N THR A 117 -20.92 -16.43 0.76
CA THR A 117 -21.53 -15.53 1.76
C THR A 117 -20.58 -14.44 2.25
N PHE A 118 -19.34 -14.38 1.73
CA PHE A 118 -18.39 -13.33 2.07
C PHE A 118 -18.91 -11.95 1.62
N PRO A 119 -18.91 -10.92 2.49
CA PRO A 119 -19.44 -9.60 2.16
C PRO A 119 -18.55 -8.84 1.17
N GLN A 120 -19.10 -7.79 0.57
CA GLN A 120 -18.39 -6.95 -0.41
C GLN A 120 -17.58 -5.86 0.29
N ILE A 121 -16.35 -5.64 -0.19
CA ILE A 121 -15.34 -4.77 0.40
C ILE A 121 -14.89 -3.70 -0.59
N THR A 122 -14.24 -2.63 -0.14
CA THR A 122 -13.70 -1.55 -0.98
C THR A 122 -12.18 -1.37 -0.81
N PRO A 123 -11.50 -0.57 -1.65
CA PRO A 123 -10.07 -0.32 -1.54
C PRO A 123 -9.61 0.27 -0.20
N ALA A 124 -10.50 0.97 0.53
CA ALA A 124 -10.21 1.45 1.87
C ALA A 124 -10.08 0.30 2.88
N ASP A 125 -10.99 -0.67 2.82
CA ASP A 125 -10.93 -1.89 3.63
C ASP A 125 -9.71 -2.75 3.22
N MET A 126 -9.40 -2.74 1.91
CA MET A 126 -8.23 -3.41 1.34
C MET A 126 -6.89 -2.80 1.73
N ALA A 127 -6.82 -1.64 2.40
CA ALA A 127 -5.55 -1.12 2.92
C ALA A 127 -4.98 -1.92 4.12
N ASN A 128 -5.75 -2.88 4.66
CA ASN A 128 -5.47 -3.49 5.97
C ASN A 128 -4.97 -4.97 6.05
N LYS A 129 -4.93 -5.86 5.03
CA LYS A 129 -4.85 -7.36 5.25
C LYS A 129 -3.91 -8.41 4.52
N PHE A 130 -3.76 -8.56 3.18
CA PHE A 130 -2.91 -9.52 2.35
C PHE A 130 -1.76 -10.43 2.96
N ALA A 131 -1.51 -11.60 2.30
CA ALA A 131 -0.30 -12.48 2.16
C ALA A 131 -0.36 -13.93 2.75
N ARG A 132 -0.31 -15.08 2.02
CA ARG A 132 -0.15 -15.52 0.59
C ARG A 132 -0.98 -16.82 0.33
N ILE A 133 -1.15 -17.26 -0.94
CA ILE A 133 -1.96 -18.42 -1.50
C ILE A 133 -3.28 -17.99 -2.22
N PHE A 134 -3.83 -18.78 -3.17
CA PHE A 134 -4.69 -18.32 -4.30
C PHE A 134 -6.06 -19.05 -4.44
N ASP A 135 -7.15 -18.33 -4.78
CA ASP A 135 -8.50 -18.87 -5.11
C ASP A 135 -9.31 -17.89 -6.03
N PRO A 136 -10.15 -18.38 -6.97
CA PRO A 136 -10.86 -17.51 -7.94
C PRO A 136 -11.98 -16.64 -7.37
N ASN A 137 -12.67 -17.02 -6.29
CA ASN A 137 -13.78 -16.24 -5.74
C ASN A 137 -13.29 -14.90 -5.19
N CYS A 138 -12.07 -14.91 -4.69
CA CYS A 138 -11.41 -13.72 -4.20
C CYS A 138 -11.06 -12.75 -5.34
N TYR A 139 -10.75 -13.25 -6.55
CA TYR A 139 -10.59 -12.39 -7.74
C TYR A 139 -11.89 -11.60 -8.03
N LEU A 140 -13.06 -12.24 -7.91
CA LEU A 140 -14.35 -11.57 -8.14
C LEU A 140 -14.62 -10.46 -7.11
N VAL A 141 -14.32 -10.71 -5.84
CA VAL A 141 -14.47 -9.71 -4.76
C VAL A 141 -13.49 -8.55 -4.94
N LEU A 142 -12.22 -8.83 -5.19
CA LEU A 142 -11.18 -7.81 -5.38
C LEU A 142 -11.42 -7.00 -6.67
N SER A 143 -11.85 -7.66 -7.78
CA SER A 143 -12.14 -6.97 -9.05
C SER A 143 -13.32 -6.03 -8.88
N LYS A 144 -14.37 -6.47 -8.18
CA LYS A 144 -15.50 -5.60 -7.87
C LYS A 144 -15.11 -4.45 -6.92
N ALA A 145 -14.16 -4.67 -6.02
CA ALA A 145 -13.60 -3.60 -5.19
C ALA A 145 -12.79 -2.59 -6.04
N MET A 146 -12.09 -3.01 -7.10
CA MET A 146 -11.49 -2.10 -8.08
C MET A 146 -12.56 -1.32 -8.85
N ASP A 147 -13.59 -1.99 -9.40
CA ASP A 147 -14.69 -1.35 -10.15
C ASP A 147 -15.45 -0.29 -9.33
N LEU A 148 -15.42 -0.42 -8.00
CA LEU A 148 -16.06 0.50 -7.04
C LEU A 148 -15.08 1.53 -6.43
N THR A 149 -13.85 1.65 -6.97
CA THR A 149 -12.87 2.65 -6.50
C THR A 149 -13.34 4.07 -6.83
N ASN A 150 -13.83 4.80 -5.83
CA ASN A 150 -14.23 6.20 -6.00
C ASN A 150 -13.68 7.04 -4.83
N VAL A 151 -12.67 7.88 -5.11
CA VAL A 151 -12.07 8.77 -4.10
C VAL A 151 -13.05 9.88 -3.66
N GLY A 152 -14.06 10.19 -4.50
CA GLY A 152 -15.21 11.03 -4.18
C GLY A 152 -16.34 10.35 -3.40
N HIS A 153 -16.21 9.07 -3.02
CA HIS A 153 -17.26 8.38 -2.28
C HIS A 153 -17.50 9.02 -0.89
N GLY A 154 -18.76 9.36 -0.61
CA GLY A 154 -19.14 10.11 0.61
C GLY A 154 -19.06 11.64 0.47
N PHE A 155 -18.66 12.16 -0.69
CA PHE A 155 -18.58 13.59 -1.02
C PHE A 155 -19.51 13.92 -2.20
N SER A 156 -19.71 15.21 -2.49
CA SER A 156 -20.62 15.64 -3.57
C SER A 156 -20.04 15.38 -4.97
N ASN A 157 -18.72 15.21 -5.07
CA ASN A 157 -17.97 14.98 -6.31
C ASN A 157 -16.55 14.46 -6.00
N LEU A 158 -15.82 14.08 -7.06
CA LEU A 158 -14.42 13.64 -6.97
C LEU A 158 -13.48 14.73 -6.43
N ALA A 159 -13.73 16.00 -6.74
CA ALA A 159 -12.85 17.09 -6.35
C ALA A 159 -12.83 17.30 -4.83
N GLU A 160 -13.99 17.30 -4.17
CA GLU A 160 -14.10 17.33 -2.71
C GLU A 160 -13.40 16.13 -2.03
N GLY A 161 -13.64 14.91 -2.54
CA GLY A 161 -13.08 13.69 -1.94
C GLY A 161 -11.57 13.51 -2.16
N VAL A 162 -10.99 14.14 -3.18
CA VAL A 162 -9.53 14.27 -3.38
C VAL A 162 -8.98 15.46 -2.59
N GLY A 163 -9.70 16.58 -2.53
CA GLY A 163 -9.30 17.82 -1.85
C GLY A 163 -9.10 17.70 -0.33
N ARG A 164 -9.55 16.60 0.28
CA ARG A 164 -9.21 16.22 1.67
C ARG A 164 -7.75 15.79 1.85
N ILE A 165 -7.05 15.41 0.77
CA ILE A 165 -5.63 15.04 0.80
C ILE A 165 -4.79 16.30 1.03
N LYS A 166 -3.75 16.18 1.85
CA LYS A 166 -2.83 17.28 2.22
C LYS A 166 -1.35 16.87 2.21
N SER A 167 -1.05 15.63 1.85
CA SER A 167 0.31 15.10 1.70
C SER A 167 0.94 15.56 0.38
N ASP A 168 2.25 15.84 0.40
CA ASP A 168 3.04 16.04 -0.81
C ASP A 168 3.03 14.77 -1.67
N THR A 169 2.49 14.85 -2.89
CA THR A 169 2.03 13.68 -3.65
C THR A 169 2.79 13.49 -4.97
N LEU A 170 3.48 12.35 -5.11
CA LEU A 170 4.06 11.92 -6.38
C LEU A 170 3.08 11.00 -7.11
N VAL A 171 2.71 11.37 -8.34
CA VAL A 171 1.89 10.56 -9.26
C VAL A 171 2.78 10.12 -10.42
N ILE A 172 3.01 8.81 -10.58
CA ILE A 172 3.80 8.25 -11.69
C ILE A 172 2.89 7.42 -12.59
N GLY A 173 2.65 7.91 -13.81
CA GLY A 173 1.80 7.26 -14.80
C GLY A 173 2.57 6.74 -16.01
N VAL A 174 1.94 5.86 -16.79
CA VAL A 174 2.52 5.28 -18.01
C VAL A 174 1.58 5.54 -19.19
N ASN A 175 2.08 6.21 -20.23
CA ASN A 175 1.31 6.62 -21.42
C ASN A 175 0.73 5.46 -22.24
N GLN A 176 1.17 4.24 -21.98
CA GLN A 176 0.69 2.99 -22.59
C GLN A 176 -0.04 2.09 -21.58
N ASP A 177 -0.44 2.63 -20.42
CA ASP A 177 -1.37 1.96 -19.51
C ASP A 177 -2.79 1.98 -20.10
N LEU A 178 -3.42 0.81 -20.17
CA LEU A 178 -4.78 0.60 -20.68
C LEU A 178 -5.75 0.19 -19.56
N LEU A 179 -5.27 0.07 -18.32
CA LEU A 179 -6.04 -0.29 -17.13
C LEU A 179 -6.24 0.91 -16.20
N VAL A 180 -5.25 1.80 -16.09
CA VAL A 180 -5.31 3.06 -15.31
C VAL A 180 -4.87 4.23 -16.19
N PRO A 181 -5.76 4.79 -17.04
CA PRO A 181 -5.41 5.78 -18.06
C PRO A 181 -4.66 7.01 -17.53
N PRO A 182 -3.64 7.52 -18.25
CA PRO A 182 -2.89 8.73 -17.87
C PRO A 182 -3.76 9.96 -17.59
N THR A 183 -4.91 10.06 -18.26
CA THR A 183 -5.90 11.13 -18.11
C THR A 183 -6.57 11.15 -16.74
N GLU A 184 -6.80 9.97 -16.13
CA GLU A 184 -7.37 9.88 -14.78
C GLU A 184 -6.32 10.27 -13.74
N GLN A 185 -5.07 9.80 -13.93
CA GLN A 185 -3.94 10.16 -13.08
C GLN A 185 -3.65 11.68 -13.12
N ALA A 186 -3.71 12.27 -14.30
CA ALA A 186 -3.63 13.72 -14.49
C ALA A 186 -4.85 14.45 -13.87
N THR A 187 -6.05 13.86 -13.91
CA THR A 187 -7.23 14.45 -13.26
C THR A 187 -7.05 14.53 -11.75
N ILE A 188 -6.54 13.48 -11.10
CA ILE A 188 -6.20 13.52 -9.67
C ILE A 188 -5.13 14.58 -9.37
N ALA A 189 -4.07 14.66 -10.19
CA ALA A 189 -3.01 15.65 -10.01
C ALA A 189 -3.52 17.10 -10.13
N ASN A 190 -4.28 17.41 -11.19
CA ASN A 190 -4.87 18.73 -11.42
C ASN A 190 -5.83 19.14 -10.28
N ILE A 191 -6.57 18.18 -9.71
CA ILE A 191 -7.43 18.45 -8.55
C ILE A 191 -6.57 18.79 -7.32
N LEU A 192 -5.54 18.00 -7.01
CA LEU A 192 -4.63 18.28 -5.89
C LEU A 192 -3.99 19.67 -6.00
N GLU A 193 -3.51 20.03 -7.20
CA GLU A 193 -2.98 21.36 -7.51
C GLU A 193 -4.02 22.46 -7.27
N SER A 194 -5.29 22.25 -7.67
CA SER A 194 -6.40 23.20 -7.42
C SER A 194 -6.84 23.34 -5.95
N PHE A 195 -6.30 22.52 -5.05
CA PHE A 195 -6.48 22.60 -3.59
C PHE A 195 -5.18 23.01 -2.86
N ASP A 196 -4.25 23.64 -3.58
CA ASP A 196 -2.93 24.07 -3.11
C ASP A 196 -2.07 22.94 -2.49
N VAL A 197 -2.34 21.68 -2.87
CA VAL A 197 -1.59 20.52 -2.39
C VAL A 197 -0.33 20.33 -3.25
N PRO A 198 0.89 20.25 -2.67
CA PRO A 198 2.08 19.93 -3.42
C PRO A 198 1.93 18.59 -4.16
N VAL A 199 2.06 18.63 -5.49
CA VAL A 199 1.88 17.45 -6.33
C VAL A 199 2.90 17.45 -7.48
N THR A 200 3.41 16.28 -7.81
CA THR A 200 4.33 16.06 -8.92
C THR A 200 3.79 14.95 -9.82
N LEU A 201 3.37 15.28 -11.03
CA LEU A 201 2.98 14.31 -12.06
C LEU A 201 4.20 13.94 -12.93
N LYS A 202 4.44 12.64 -13.11
CA LYS A 202 5.45 12.08 -14.02
C LYS A 202 4.80 11.06 -14.95
N LEU A 203 4.54 11.46 -16.20
CA LEU A 203 4.07 10.55 -17.24
C LEU A 203 5.26 9.95 -18.00
N LEU A 204 5.33 8.63 -18.00
CA LEU A 204 6.42 7.83 -18.58
C LEU A 204 5.98 7.15 -19.88
N ASN A 205 6.92 6.89 -20.79
CA ASN A 205 6.69 5.97 -21.90
C ASN A 205 7.31 4.60 -21.57
N SER A 206 6.55 3.52 -21.75
CA SER A 206 6.99 2.16 -21.48
C SER A 206 6.23 1.15 -22.33
N LYS A 207 6.96 0.29 -23.05
CA LYS A 207 6.40 -0.86 -23.79
C LYS A 207 5.72 -1.91 -22.90
N TYR A 208 5.89 -1.81 -21.57
CA TYR A 208 5.31 -2.72 -20.59
C TYR A 208 3.92 -2.26 -20.09
N GLY A 209 3.45 -1.08 -20.50
CA GLY A 209 2.15 -0.54 -20.06
C GLY A 209 2.02 -0.49 -18.54
N HIS A 210 0.89 -0.96 -18.01
CA HIS A 210 0.61 -1.05 -16.57
C HIS A 210 1.71 -1.75 -15.77
N ASP A 211 2.21 -2.89 -16.27
CA ASP A 211 3.20 -3.73 -15.57
C ASP A 211 4.61 -3.13 -15.53
N ALA A 212 4.81 -1.93 -16.08
CA ALA A 212 6.10 -1.23 -16.05
C ALA A 212 6.68 -1.08 -14.63
N MET A 213 5.84 -0.90 -13.60
CA MET A 213 6.30 -0.78 -12.21
C MET A 213 6.84 -2.09 -11.61
N PHE A 214 6.57 -3.24 -12.23
CA PHE A 214 7.07 -4.56 -11.82
C PHE A 214 8.30 -5.02 -12.63
N HIS A 215 8.61 -4.37 -13.76
CA HIS A 215 9.76 -4.73 -14.58
C HIS A 215 11.09 -4.32 -13.90
N PRO A 216 12.03 -5.24 -13.62
CA PRO A 216 13.22 -4.95 -12.81
C PRO A 216 14.08 -3.76 -13.28
N GLN A 217 14.26 -3.60 -14.60
CA GLN A 217 15.00 -2.47 -15.17
C GLN A 217 14.25 -1.14 -15.03
N MET A 218 12.91 -1.16 -15.07
CA MET A 218 12.12 0.05 -14.88
C MET A 218 12.17 0.48 -13.41
N GLN A 219 12.12 -0.49 -12.48
CA GLN A 219 12.33 -0.24 -11.05
C GLN A 219 13.66 0.49 -10.81
N THR A 220 14.79 -0.08 -11.24
CA THR A 220 16.11 0.52 -10.97
C THR A 220 16.39 1.82 -11.70
N VAL A 221 15.98 1.96 -12.97
CA VAL A 221 16.39 3.10 -13.82
C VAL A 221 15.39 4.26 -13.78
N ILE A 222 14.10 4.00 -13.53
CA ILE A 222 13.04 5.01 -13.71
C ILE A 222 12.25 5.25 -12.42
N PHE A 223 11.68 4.20 -11.80
CA PHE A 223 10.84 4.39 -10.62
C PHE A 223 11.66 4.70 -9.36
N ALA A 224 12.83 4.05 -9.17
CA ALA A 224 13.68 4.25 -8.00
C ALA A 224 14.15 5.71 -7.86
N PRO A 225 14.75 6.38 -8.86
CA PRO A 225 15.17 7.78 -8.71
C PRO A 225 14.00 8.75 -8.44
N LEU A 226 12.82 8.50 -9.03
CA LEU A 226 11.64 9.34 -8.82
C LEU A 226 11.06 9.20 -7.40
N VAL A 227 10.94 7.97 -6.91
CA VAL A 227 10.46 7.70 -5.53
C VAL A 227 11.48 8.17 -4.50
N GLN A 228 12.77 7.94 -4.73
CA GLN A 228 13.84 8.36 -3.83
C GLN A 228 13.85 9.89 -3.65
N ALA A 229 13.87 10.66 -4.75
CA ALA A 229 13.89 12.12 -4.67
C ALA A 229 12.68 12.73 -3.95
N HIS A 230 11.51 12.06 -4.00
CA HIS A 230 10.31 12.51 -3.27
C HIS A 230 10.39 12.18 -1.78
N LEU A 231 10.91 11.00 -1.42
CA LEU A 231 11.12 10.60 -0.02
C LEU A 231 12.23 11.43 0.65
N GLU A 232 13.30 11.76 -0.07
CA GLU A 232 14.41 12.59 0.43
C GLU A 232 13.95 14.03 0.67
N LYS A 233 13.21 14.65 -0.26
CA LYS A 233 12.55 15.95 -0.07
C LYS A 233 11.64 15.98 1.18
N GLY A 234 10.88 14.90 1.40
CA GLY A 234 10.05 14.77 2.61
C GLY A 234 10.87 14.66 3.89
N LEU A 235 11.96 13.90 3.86
CA LEU A 235 12.85 13.68 5.01
C LEU A 235 13.59 14.97 5.42
N GLU A 236 14.03 15.79 4.44
CA GLU A 236 14.62 17.11 4.71
C GLU A 236 13.65 17.98 5.52
N ALA A 237 12.39 18.08 5.09
CA ALA A 237 11.37 18.86 5.79
C ALA A 237 11.07 18.35 7.22
N THR A 238 11.05 17.03 7.43
CA THR A 238 10.90 16.42 8.77
C THR A 238 12.09 16.72 9.67
N LEU A 239 13.32 16.65 9.15
CA LEU A 239 14.54 16.93 9.91
C LEU A 239 14.65 18.41 10.30
N ASP A 240 14.26 19.33 9.43
CA ASP A 240 14.19 20.76 9.73
C ASP A 240 13.14 21.07 10.81
N HIS A 241 11.97 20.42 10.74
CA HIS A 241 10.94 20.55 11.77
C HIS A 241 11.42 20.06 13.15
N GLU A 242 12.06 18.87 13.22
CA GLU A 242 12.62 18.38 14.49
C GLU A 242 13.77 19.27 15.00
N GLN A 243 14.65 19.78 14.13
CA GLN A 243 15.67 20.75 14.54
C GLN A 243 15.08 22.02 15.14
N GLN A 244 14.01 22.57 14.55
CA GLN A 244 13.28 23.71 15.13
C GLN A 244 12.61 23.32 16.45
N ARG A 245 12.04 22.11 16.56
CA ARG A 245 11.39 21.61 17.78
C ARG A 245 12.37 21.51 18.96
N TYR A 246 13.56 20.95 18.76
CA TYR A 246 14.58 20.86 19.83
C TYR A 246 15.30 22.19 20.10
N SER A 247 15.34 23.12 19.14
CA SER A 247 15.93 24.46 19.33
C SER A 247 15.04 25.43 20.13
N ASN A 248 13.80 25.04 20.42
CA ASN A 248 12.81 25.82 21.19
C ASN A 248 12.51 25.20 22.57
N LEU A 249 13.39 24.33 23.09
CA LEU A 249 13.33 23.69 24.42
C LEU A 249 14.47 24.17 25.33
#